data_AF-A0A5B0NM44-F1
#
_entry.id   AF-A0A5B0NM44-F1
#
_cell.length_a   1.000
_cell.length_b   1.000
_cell.length_c   1.000
_cell.angle_alpha   90.00
_cell.angle_beta   90.00
_cell.angle_gamma   90.00
#
_symmetry.space_group_name_H-M   'P 1'
#
loop_
_entity.id
_entity.type
_entity.pdbx_description
1 polymer ?
#
loop_
_entity_poly.entity_id
_entity_poly.type
_entity_poly.pdbx_seq_one_letter_code
_entity_poly.pdbx_strand_id
1 'polypeptide(L)'
;MNNTAEQEQYDSNQHDRQSSSIEQTHHNKTSTTATVEPLGPSPLIAYLDKLISESPTTDEEGQKTLEIDSDTQKHILHLIEIHAQQEQQKQEALSRLTHRLVNHINSRIQALEPNSNHQTPPPI
;
A
#
# COMPACT_ATOMS: atom_id res chain seq x y z
N MET A 1 4.66 -59.06 0.05
CA MET A 1 4.74 -57.75 -0.62
C MET A 1 4.36 -58.00 -2.08
N ASN A 2 3.26 -57.39 -2.53
CA ASN A 2 2.58 -57.68 -3.82
C ASN A 2 3.16 -56.86 -4.99
N ASN A 3 3.27 -57.53 -6.15
CA ASN A 3 2.91 -57.19 -7.55
C ASN A 3 2.96 -55.72 -8.02
N THR A 4 3.71 -55.33 -9.07
CA THR A 4 3.62 -55.63 -10.54
C THR A 4 2.69 -54.67 -11.33
N ALA A 5 3.23 -54.22 -12.47
CA ALA A 5 2.60 -53.77 -13.73
C ALA A 5 2.41 -52.26 -14.00
N GLU A 6 3.07 -51.85 -15.08
CA GLU A 6 2.81 -50.73 -15.99
C GLU A 6 1.40 -50.79 -16.59
N GLN A 7 0.81 -49.62 -16.90
CA GLN A 7 -0.13 -49.49 -18.02
C GLN A 7 -0.23 -48.03 -18.52
N GLU A 8 0.16 -47.86 -19.77
CA GLU A 8 -0.05 -46.70 -20.65
C GLU A 8 -1.55 -46.50 -20.94
N GLN A 9 -2.01 -45.26 -21.19
CA GLN A 9 -2.94 -44.93 -22.29
C GLN A 9 -2.95 -43.41 -22.58
N TYR A 10 -2.57 -43.08 -23.82
CA TYR A 10 -2.89 -41.83 -24.51
C TYR A 10 -4.37 -41.84 -24.94
N ASP A 11 -5.06 -40.71 -24.87
CA ASP A 11 -6.04 -40.35 -25.90
C ASP A 11 -6.11 -38.82 -26.07
N SER A 12 -6.11 -38.39 -27.33
CA SER A 12 -6.10 -37.00 -27.79
C SER A 12 -7.42 -36.68 -28.48
N ASN A 13 -7.73 -35.39 -28.51
CA ASN A 13 -8.67 -34.71 -29.41
C ASN A 13 -10.16 -34.75 -29.01
N GLN A 14 -10.65 -33.61 -28.50
CA GLN A 14 -11.67 -32.86 -29.24
C GLN A 14 -11.42 -31.34 -29.13
N HIS A 15 -10.89 -30.82 -30.24
CA HIS A 15 -11.15 -29.47 -30.73
C HIS A 15 -12.64 -29.44 -31.14
N ASP A 16 -13.50 -28.75 -30.40
CA ASP A 16 -14.77 -28.30 -30.98
C ASP A 16 -15.31 -27.08 -30.23
N ARG A 17 -15.55 -26.04 -31.02
CA ARG A 17 -16.45 -24.91 -30.79
C ARG A 17 -16.02 -23.82 -29.81
N GLN A 18 -15.21 -22.93 -30.37
CA GLN A 18 -15.52 -21.51 -30.34
C GLN A 18 -17.01 -21.28 -30.61
N SER A 19 -17.71 -20.63 -29.68
CA SER A 19 -18.85 -19.74 -29.96
C SER A 19 -19.16 -18.88 -28.74
N SER A 20 -18.79 -17.61 -28.90
CA SER A 20 -19.29 -16.37 -28.33
C SER A 20 -20.39 -16.42 -27.27
N SER A 21 -20.12 -15.72 -26.16
CA SER A 21 -20.80 -14.46 -25.80
C SER A 21 -20.66 -14.27 -24.31
N ILE A 22 -19.49 -13.79 -23.88
CA ILE A 22 -19.42 -13.12 -22.59
C ILE A 22 -20.07 -11.76 -22.86
N GLU A 23 -21.35 -11.63 -22.52
CA GLU A 23 -21.97 -10.33 -22.31
C GLU A 23 -21.03 -9.55 -21.38
N GLN A 24 -20.29 -8.60 -21.95
CA GLN A 24 -19.64 -7.55 -21.19
C GLN A 24 -20.76 -6.65 -20.66
N THR A 25 -21.38 -7.06 -19.57
CA THR A 25 -22.08 -6.12 -18.72
C THR A 25 -21.04 -5.16 -18.18
N HIS A 26 -20.88 -4.03 -18.85
CA HIS A 26 -20.19 -2.85 -18.35
C HIS A 26 -20.95 -2.36 -17.12
N HIS A 27 -20.70 -2.99 -15.97
CA HIS A 27 -20.96 -2.36 -14.69
C HIS A 27 -19.92 -1.26 -14.52
N ASN A 28 -20.19 -0.14 -15.17
CA ASN A 28 -19.63 1.16 -14.81
C ASN A 28 -20.21 1.49 -13.44
N LYS A 29 -19.65 0.87 -12.38
CA LYS A 29 -19.94 1.25 -11.00
C LYS A 29 -19.29 2.60 -10.83
N THR A 30 -20.14 3.62 -10.99
CA THR A 30 -19.93 5.00 -10.60
C THR A 30 -19.05 5.02 -9.37
N SER A 31 -17.86 5.60 -9.53
CA SER A 31 -16.89 5.81 -8.48
C SER A 31 -17.59 6.47 -7.31
N THR A 32 -17.96 5.69 -6.30
CA THR A 32 -18.41 6.21 -5.02
C THR A 32 -17.23 7.01 -4.51
N THR A 33 -17.41 8.33 -4.39
CA THR A 33 -16.47 9.21 -3.70
C THR A 33 -16.19 8.54 -2.37
N ALA A 34 -15.01 7.91 -2.25
CA ALA A 34 -14.55 7.46 -0.96
C ALA A 34 -14.38 8.75 -0.17
N THR A 35 -15.36 9.04 0.68
CA THR A 35 -15.20 10.00 1.76
C THR A 35 -13.97 9.50 2.50
N VAL A 36 -12.83 10.12 2.23
CA VAL A 36 -11.62 9.91 3.00
C VAL A 36 -12.00 10.46 4.35
N GLU A 37 -12.48 9.60 5.25
CA GLU A 37 -12.58 9.95 6.66
C GLU A 37 -11.20 10.51 7.01
N PRO A 38 -11.14 11.75 7.54
CA PRO A 38 -9.87 12.29 7.96
C PRO A 38 -9.26 11.27 8.90
N LEU A 39 -8.04 10.83 8.58
CA LEU A 39 -7.28 9.94 9.45
C LEU A 39 -7.39 10.52 10.84
N GLY A 40 -8.08 9.80 11.73
CA GLY A 40 -8.31 10.26 13.09
C GLY A 40 -6.99 10.63 13.77
N PRO A 41 -7.04 11.39 14.87
CA PRO A 41 -5.82 11.80 15.56
C PRO A 41 -4.93 10.57 15.83
N SER A 42 -3.62 10.75 15.66
CA SER A 42 -2.63 9.73 16.01
C SER A 42 -2.94 9.17 17.41
N PRO A 43 -2.80 7.85 17.65
CA PRO A 43 -3.02 7.27 18.97
C PRO A 43 -2.28 8.00 20.10
N LEU A 44 -1.09 8.55 19.80
CA LEU A 44 -0.34 9.43 20.70
C LEU A 44 -1.12 10.71 21.03
N ILE A 45 -1.60 11.42 20.02
CA ILE A 45 -2.33 12.70 20.19
C ILE A 45 -3.64 12.46 20.95
N ALA A 46 -4.41 11.45 20.56
CA ALA A 46 -5.66 11.10 21.24
C ALA A 46 -5.43 10.76 22.72
N TYR A 47 -4.34 10.07 23.04
CA TYR A 47 -3.99 9.75 24.41
C TYR A 47 -3.54 10.97 25.21
N LEU A 48 -2.73 11.87 24.63
CA LEU A 48 -2.32 13.11 25.27
C LEU A 48 -3.52 14.03 25.54
N ASP A 49 -4.45 14.16 24.59
CA ASP A 49 -5.68 14.94 24.78
C ASP A 49 -6.52 14.37 25.92
N LYS A 50 -6.63 13.04 26.00
CA LYS A 50 -7.31 12.33 27.09
C LYS A 50 -6.65 12.64 28.44
N LEU A 51 -5.34 12.54 28.55
CA LEU A 51 -4.61 12.82 29.79
C LEU A 51 -4.85 14.25 30.29
N ILE A 52 -4.78 15.23 29.38
CA ILE A 52 -5.02 16.66 29.70
C ILE A 52 -6.46 16.88 30.15
N SER A 53 -7.43 16.14 29.58
CA SER A 53 -8.84 16.28 29.91
C SER A 53 -9.24 15.64 31.24
N GLU A 54 -8.61 14.52 31.62
CA GLU A 54 -9.02 13.71 32.78
C GLU A 54 -8.32 14.10 34.08
N SER A 55 -7.13 14.69 34.02
CA SER A 55 -6.25 14.80 35.21
C SER A 55 -5.59 16.18 35.42
N PRO A 56 -6.30 17.32 35.35
CA PRO A 56 -5.69 18.59 35.74
C PRO A 56 -5.55 18.66 37.27
N THR A 57 -4.33 18.47 37.79
CA THR A 57 -3.99 18.92 39.14
C THR A 57 -3.70 20.42 39.11
N THR A 58 -3.96 21.13 40.20
CA THR A 58 -3.60 22.54 40.29
C THR A 58 -2.39 22.64 41.21
N ASP A 59 -1.31 23.29 40.75
CA ASP A 59 -0.14 23.54 41.59
C ASP A 59 -0.42 24.61 42.67
N GLU A 60 0.57 24.87 43.53
CA GLU A 60 0.45 25.87 44.61
C GLU A 60 0.24 27.30 44.09
N GLU A 61 0.51 27.56 42.82
CA GLU A 61 0.32 28.86 42.14
C GLU A 61 -1.02 28.95 41.39
N GLY A 62 -1.83 27.88 41.37
CA GLY A 62 -3.10 27.86 40.66
C GLY A 62 -3.02 27.39 39.21
N GLN A 63 -1.86 26.90 38.73
CA GLN A 63 -1.67 26.43 37.37
C GLN A 63 -2.05 24.95 37.21
N LYS A 64 -2.71 24.61 36.10
CA LYS A 64 -3.00 23.22 35.75
C LYS A 64 -1.69 22.50 35.40
N THR A 65 -1.34 21.52 36.21
CA THR A 65 -0.23 20.59 36.00
C THR A 65 -0.79 19.19 35.75
N LEU A 66 -0.04 18.37 35.01
CA LEU A 66 -0.33 16.96 34.78
C LEU A 66 0.74 16.17 35.52
N GLU A 67 0.36 15.45 36.58
CA GLU A 67 1.26 14.49 37.19
C GLU A 67 1.33 13.23 36.32
N ILE A 68 2.53 12.92 35.82
CA ILE A 68 2.76 11.75 34.98
C ILE A 68 3.39 10.66 35.84
N ASP A 69 2.64 9.60 36.11
CA ASP A 69 3.16 8.41 36.76
C ASP A 69 4.05 7.58 35.82
N SER A 70 4.78 6.61 36.39
CA SER A 70 5.73 5.79 35.64
C SER A 70 5.07 4.96 34.52
N ASP A 71 3.85 4.47 34.72
CA ASP A 71 3.18 3.64 33.73
C ASP A 71 2.59 4.50 32.61
N THR A 72 2.07 5.69 32.93
CA THR A 72 1.69 6.71 31.94
C THR A 72 2.90 7.11 31.10
N GLN A 73 4.07 7.33 31.72
CA GLN A 73 5.30 7.66 30.98
C GLN A 73 5.72 6.53 30.02
N LYS A 74 5.71 5.27 30.47
CA LYS A 74 6.01 4.10 29.62
C LYS A 74 5.03 4.01 28.45
N HIS A 75 3.75 4.26 28.71
CA HIS A 75 2.73 4.22 27.66
C HIS A 75 2.94 5.31 26.62
N ILE A 76 3.25 6.55 27.05
CA ILE A 76 3.59 7.65 26.12
C ILE A 76 4.80 7.27 25.27
N LEU A 77 5.87 6.73 25.86
CA LEU A 77 7.06 6.29 25.13
C LEU A 77 6.73 5.22 24.08
N HIS A 78 5.89 4.25 24.44
CA HIS A 78 5.44 3.23 23.50
C HIS A 78 4.63 3.81 22.33
N LEU A 79 3.73 4.76 22.61
CA LEU A 79 2.95 5.44 21.56
C LEU A 79 3.85 6.30 20.64
N ILE A 80 4.90 6.92 21.18
CA ILE A 80 5.92 7.63 20.37
C ILE A 80 6.64 6.65 19.43
N GLU A 81 7.01 5.47 19.91
CA GLU A 81 7.68 4.45 19.10
C GLU A 81 6.77 3.98 17.95
N ILE A 82 5.51 3.68 18.22
CA ILE A 82 4.52 3.32 17.19
C ILE A 82 4.39 4.45 16.16
N HIS A 83 4.30 5.70 16.61
CA HIS A 83 4.17 6.84 15.70
C HIS A 83 5.41 6.99 14.79
N ALA A 84 6.61 6.82 15.34
CA ALA A 84 7.85 6.85 14.57
C ALA A 84 7.90 5.75 13.50
N GLN A 85 7.47 4.53 13.86
CA GLN A 85 7.39 3.41 12.91
C GLN A 85 6.38 3.69 11.78
N GLN A 86 5.22 4.27 12.10
CA GLN A 86 4.21 4.63 11.10
C GLN A 86 4.73 5.69 10.11
N GLU A 87 5.39 6.74 10.61
CA GLU A 87 5.93 7.78 9.73
C GLU A 87 7.08 7.25 8.86
N GLN A 88 7.92 6.36 9.40
CA GLN A 88 8.95 5.68 8.61
C GLN A 88 8.33 4.85 7.48
N GLN A 89 7.31 4.04 7.77
CA GLN A 89 6.65 3.22 6.75
C GLN A 89 6.00 4.08 5.65
N LYS A 90 5.34 5.17 6.03
CA LYS A 90 4.76 6.14 5.10
C LYS A 90 5.84 6.78 4.23
N GLN A 91 6.97 7.20 4.81
CA GLN A 91 8.08 7.78 4.07
C GLN A 91 8.69 6.78 3.09
N GLU A 92 8.85 5.52 3.49
CA GLU A 92 9.29 4.45 2.60
C GLU A 92 8.31 4.20 1.45
N ALA A 93 7.00 4.20 1.73
CA ALA A 93 5.97 4.03 0.69
C ALA A 93 6.02 5.19 -0.33
N LEU A 94 6.12 6.43 0.14
CA LEU A 94 6.25 7.62 -0.71
C LEU A 94 7.55 7.59 -1.54
N SER A 95 8.66 7.17 -0.93
CA SER A 95 9.93 6.99 -1.63
C SER A 95 9.82 5.98 -2.77
N ARG A 96 9.20 4.82 -2.51
CA ARG A 96 8.97 3.79 -3.55
C ARG A 96 8.07 4.30 -4.68
N LEU A 97 7.02 5.04 -4.36
CA LEU A 97 6.13 5.64 -5.36
C LEU A 97 6.86 6.66 -6.23
N THR A 98 7.65 7.54 -5.60
CA THR A 98 8.47 8.54 -6.29
C THR A 98 9.46 7.87 -7.23
N HIS A 99 10.15 6.82 -6.76
CA HIS A 99 11.09 6.08 -7.57
C HIS A 99 10.43 5.44 -8.81
N ARG A 100 9.25 4.83 -8.66
CA ARG A 100 8.48 4.29 -9.79
C ARG A 100 8.09 5.36 -10.80
N LEU A 101 7.67 6.53 -10.31
CA LEU A 101 7.30 7.65 -11.18
C LEU A 101 8.50 8.13 -12.00
N VAL A 102 9.66 8.29 -11.36
CA VAL A 102 10.91 8.66 -12.04
C VAL A 102 11.28 7.64 -13.11
N ASN A 103 11.22 6.34 -12.79
CA ASN A 103 11.49 5.29 -13.77
C ASN A 103 10.51 5.31 -14.95
N HIS A 104 9.23 5.59 -14.69
CA HIS A 104 8.23 5.72 -15.74
C HIS A 104 8.52 6.92 -16.66
N ILE A 105 8.89 8.07 -16.08
CA ILE A 105 9.28 9.26 -16.85
C ILE A 105 10.51 8.96 -17.70
N ASN A 106 11.55 8.35 -17.13
CA ASN A 106 12.77 7.98 -17.86
C ASN A 106 12.48 7.03 -19.03
N SER A 107 11.62 6.04 -18.82
CA SER A 107 11.20 5.13 -19.91
C SER A 107 10.50 5.88 -21.04
N ARG A 108 9.64 6.86 -20.72
CA ARG A 108 9.00 7.69 -21.74
C ARG A 108 9.99 8.60 -22.48
N ILE A 109 10.98 9.14 -21.79
CA ILE A 109 12.05 9.94 -22.43
C ILE A 109 12.84 9.07 -23.41
N GLN A 110 13.28 7.89 -22.99
CA GLN A 110 14.00 6.95 -23.87
C GLN A 110 13.17 6.52 -25.09
N ALA A 111 11.86 6.33 -24.92
CA ALA A 111 10.95 6.00 -26.03
C ALA A 111 10.76 7.16 -27.03
N LEU A 112 11.07 8.39 -26.62
CA LEU A 112 11.03 9.59 -27.47
C LEU A 112 12.38 9.92 -28.10
N GLU A 113 13.48 9.31 -27.66
CA GLU A 113 14.75 9.44 -28.34
C GLU A 113 14.66 8.79 -29.73
N PRO A 114 15.14 9.46 -30.79
CA PRO A 114 15.06 8.92 -32.14
C PRO A 114 15.82 7.61 -32.20
N ASN A 115 15.09 6.51 -32.38
CA ASN A 115 15.61 5.18 -32.62
C ASN A 115 16.48 5.23 -33.88
N SER A 116 17.78 5.53 -33.71
CA SER A 116 18.75 5.73 -34.79
C SER A 116 19.21 4.40 -35.38
N ASN A 117 18.30 3.42 -35.49
CA ASN A 117 18.49 2.20 -36.25
C ASN A 117 17.84 2.40 -37.62
N HIS A 118 18.47 3.23 -38.44
CA HIS A 118 18.34 3.11 -39.89
C HIS A 118 18.97 1.78 -40.28
N GLN A 119 18.19 0.70 -40.21
CA GLN A 119 18.46 -0.50 -40.99
C GLN A 119 18.37 -0.06 -42.45
N THR A 120 19.52 0.19 -43.08
CA THR A 120 19.59 0.43 -44.53
C THR A 120 18.92 -0.76 -45.21
N PRO A 121 17.90 -0.55 -46.05
CA PRO A 121 17.31 -1.65 -46.81
C PRO A 121 18.42 -2.31 -47.63
N PRO A 122 18.44 -3.65 -47.74
CA PRO A 122 19.48 -4.34 -48.49
C PRO A 122 19.45 -3.86 -49.95
N PRO A 123 20.63 -3.67 -50.59
CA PRO A 123 20.70 -3.19 -51.96
C PRO A 123 19.99 -4.16 -52.91
N ILE A 124 19.26 -3.58 -53.87
CA ILE A 124 18.52 -4.27 -54.94
C ILE A 124 19.47 -5.03 -55.86
#